data_AF-A0A6A3WKM6-F1
#
_entry.id   AF-A0A6A3WKM6-F1
#
_cell.length_a   1.000
_cell.length_b   1.000
_cell.length_c   1.000
_cell.angle_alpha   90.00
_cell.angle_beta   90.00
_cell.angle_gamma   90.00
#
_symmetry.space_group_name_H-M   'P 1'
#
loop_
_entity.id
_entity.type
_entity.pdbx_description
1 polymer ?
#
loop_
_entity_poly.entity_id
_entity_poly.type
_entity_poly.pdbx_seq_one_letter_code
_entity_poly.pdbx_strand_id
1 'polypeptide(L)'
;MILPRDLTYQDTAAECRYLGMQVGSNIPATTSWNAAVAKLQVRLRIASQKVLTVDQRSLIAGAVIVPNLMFVARHAWPTTENVNDMAAMIKNYVWHGQFTSEVTGHRAWLDADLAALPRSTGGLAIPDVRAELYALAATAVSKWAEMGTRHMHIVGDILFHHTATGTAPKVYITPEYKPVAPEGVHRKLTLWATGRSLIAQAGTPEPDEEDGLKMVGLD
;
A
#
# COMPACT_ATOMS: atom_id res chain seq x y z
N MET A 1 33.93 4.71 -9.39
CA MET A 1 33.23 5.97 -9.68
C MET A 1 33.82 7.03 -8.77
N ILE A 2 34.29 8.17 -9.28
CA ILE A 2 34.87 9.25 -8.47
C ILE A 2 33.74 10.25 -8.18
N LEU A 3 33.46 10.49 -6.91
CA LEU A 3 32.48 11.50 -6.50
C LEU A 3 33.09 12.91 -6.61
N PRO A 4 32.28 13.94 -6.92
CA PRO A 4 32.65 15.34 -6.75
C PRO A 4 33.19 15.67 -5.35
N ARG A 5 34.05 16.69 -5.22
CA ARG A 5 34.81 17.02 -4.00
C ARG A 5 33.97 17.20 -2.72
N ASP A 6 32.71 17.59 -2.86
CA ASP A 6 31.82 17.88 -1.73
C ASP A 6 30.87 16.71 -1.39
N LEU A 7 30.95 15.60 -2.13
CA LEU A 7 30.10 14.44 -1.94
C LEU A 7 30.90 13.29 -1.32
N THR A 8 30.45 12.86 -0.15
CA THR A 8 30.94 11.64 0.50
C THR A 8 29.91 10.52 0.36
N TYR A 9 30.40 9.30 0.17
CA TYR A 9 29.53 8.13 0.26
C TYR A 9 29.01 8.00 1.68
N GLN A 10 27.70 7.87 1.82
CA GLN A 10 27.08 7.51 3.09
C GLN A 10 27.46 6.07 3.43
N ASP A 11 27.75 5.82 4.71
CA ASP A 11 27.99 4.46 5.19
C ASP A 11 26.77 3.56 4.92
N THR A 12 27.01 2.29 4.64
CA THR A 12 25.98 1.34 4.18
C THR A 12 24.90 1.10 5.25
N ALA A 13 25.28 1.19 6.52
CA ALA A 13 24.38 1.07 7.67
C ALA A 13 23.79 2.41 8.13
N ALA A 14 24.24 3.54 7.58
CA ALA A 14 23.73 4.86 7.96
C ALA A 14 22.43 5.18 7.21
N GLU A 15 21.51 5.83 7.92
CA GLU A 15 20.29 6.39 7.33
C GLU A 15 20.35 7.91 7.25
N CYS A 16 19.73 8.48 6.22
CA CYS A 16 19.47 9.91 6.12
C CYS A 16 18.00 10.17 5.87
N ARG A 17 17.54 11.35 6.29
CA ARG A 17 16.17 11.78 6.08
C ARG A 17 16.04 12.53 4.75
N TYR A 18 15.22 12.01 3.85
CA TYR A 18 14.89 12.65 2.59
C TYR A 18 13.38 12.74 2.40
N LEU A 19 12.85 13.95 2.20
CA LEU A 19 11.42 14.23 2.05
C LEU A 19 10.51 13.60 3.14
N GLY A 20 11.06 13.36 4.33
CA GLY A 20 10.32 12.76 5.44
C GLY A 20 10.37 11.23 5.51
N MET A 21 11.04 10.56 4.58
CA MET A 21 11.36 9.13 4.62
C MET A 21 12.78 8.91 5.12
N GLN A 22 13.03 7.74 5.71
CA GLN A 22 14.39 7.29 5.99
C GLN A 22 14.92 6.56 4.76
N VAL A 23 16.13 6.93 4.32
CA VAL A 23 16.79 6.41 3.12
C VAL A 23 18.21 5.99 3.49
N GLY A 24 18.62 4.83 3.03
CA GLY A 24 19.96 4.28 3.23
C GLY A 24 20.14 3.00 2.42
N SER A 25 21.39 2.58 2.22
CA SER A 25 21.71 1.45 1.32
C SER A 25 21.24 0.10 1.89
N ASN A 26 21.28 -0.07 3.22
CA ASN A 26 20.86 -1.31 3.89
C ASN A 26 20.10 -1.00 5.19
N ILE A 27 19.01 -0.23 5.07
CA ILE A 27 18.15 0.10 6.21
C ILE A 27 16.92 -0.81 6.25
N PRO A 28 16.44 -1.23 7.43
CA PRO A 28 15.21 -1.99 7.55
C PRO A 28 14.00 -1.23 6.97
N ALA A 29 13.08 -1.96 6.31
CA ALA A 29 11.84 -1.37 5.79
C ALA A 29 10.98 -0.74 6.89
N THR A 30 11.11 -1.22 8.14
CA THR A 30 10.39 -0.73 9.33
C THR A 30 10.87 0.64 9.81
N THR A 31 12.06 1.10 9.43
CA THR A 31 12.63 2.32 10.02
C THR A 31 11.82 3.58 9.68
N SER A 32 11.33 3.68 8.45
CA SER A 32 10.43 4.77 8.04
C SER A 32 9.08 4.72 8.76
N TRP A 33 8.56 3.51 9.04
CA TRP A 33 7.34 3.32 9.81
C TRP A 33 7.52 3.75 11.27
N ASN A 34 8.61 3.34 11.90
CA ASN A 34 8.95 3.74 13.27
C ASN A 34 9.08 5.26 13.41
N ALA A 35 9.76 5.90 12.46
CA ALA A 35 9.89 7.35 12.43
C ALA A 35 8.52 8.05 12.29
N ALA A 36 7.62 7.50 11.47
CA ALA A 36 6.27 8.03 11.30
C ALA A 36 5.41 7.86 12.56
N VAL A 37 5.48 6.70 13.20
CA VAL A 37 4.81 6.43 14.49
C VAL A 37 5.30 7.41 15.55
N ALA A 38 6.62 7.58 15.71
CA ALA A 38 7.18 8.53 16.69
C ALA A 38 6.70 9.97 16.44
N LYS A 39 6.65 10.40 15.16
CA LYS A 39 6.11 11.71 14.78
C LYS A 39 4.62 11.85 15.15
N LEU A 40 3.82 10.82 14.87
CA LEU A 40 2.39 10.81 15.20
C LEU A 40 2.17 10.83 16.71
N GLN A 41 2.94 10.05 17.48
CA GLN A 41 2.87 10.03 18.95
C GLN A 41 3.04 11.44 19.53
N VAL A 42 4.07 12.18 19.10
CA VAL A 42 4.30 13.56 19.57
C VAL A 42 3.14 14.47 19.21
N ARG A 43 2.68 14.45 17.96
CA ARG A 43 1.59 15.33 17.49
C ARG A 43 0.26 15.03 18.19
N LEU A 44 -0.07 13.75 18.32
CA LEU A 44 -1.32 13.31 18.93
C LEU A 44 -1.31 13.51 20.44
N ARG A 45 -0.15 13.40 21.11
CA ARG A 45 -0.01 13.73 22.53
C ARG A 45 -0.26 15.20 22.82
N ILE A 46 0.19 16.09 21.94
CA ILE A 46 -0.12 17.53 22.06
C ILE A 46 -1.62 17.75 21.78
N ALA A 47 -2.19 17.08 20.78
CA ALA A 47 -3.60 17.20 20.45
C ALA A 47 -4.52 16.64 21.57
N SER A 48 -4.13 15.55 22.24
CA SER A 48 -4.90 14.90 23.30
C SER A 48 -4.87 15.63 24.63
N GLN A 49 -4.03 16.66 24.79
CA GLN A 49 -4.17 17.62 25.91
C GLN A 49 -5.48 18.41 25.82
N LYS A 50 -6.08 18.51 24.63
CA LYS A 50 -7.46 18.96 24.50
C LYS A 50 -8.39 17.78 24.79
N VAL A 51 -9.42 17.99 25.60
CA VAL A 51 -10.43 16.96 25.87
C VAL A 51 -11.19 16.69 24.57
N LEU A 52 -10.94 15.52 23.98
CA LEU A 52 -11.56 15.07 22.73
C LEU A 52 -12.48 13.87 23.01
N THR A 53 -13.66 13.90 22.41
CA THR A 53 -14.59 12.76 22.44
C THR A 53 -14.10 11.63 21.52
N VAL A 54 -14.65 10.43 21.68
CA VAL A 54 -14.36 9.28 20.79
C VAL A 54 -14.63 9.65 19.32
N ASP A 55 -15.75 10.32 19.04
CA ASP A 55 -16.10 10.74 17.67
C ASP A 55 -15.10 11.77 17.10
N GLN A 56 -14.67 12.76 17.91
CA GLN A 56 -13.64 13.70 17.47
C GLN A 56 -12.29 13.00 17.20
N ARG A 57 -11.94 11.99 18.01
CA ARG A 57 -10.72 11.22 17.80
C ARG A 57 -10.79 10.34 16.55
N SER A 58 -11.96 9.79 16.20
CA SER A 58 -12.11 9.05 14.93
C SER A 58 -11.97 9.98 13.72
N LEU A 59 -12.47 11.21 13.78
CA LEU A 59 -12.21 12.23 12.76
C LEU A 59 -10.72 12.55 12.61
N ILE A 60 -10.01 12.74 13.74
CA ILE A 60 -8.56 12.99 13.71
C ILE A 60 -7.80 11.78 13.16
N ALA A 61 -8.21 10.57 13.50
CA ALA A 61 -7.59 9.36 12.96
C ALA A 61 -7.70 9.33 11.42
N GLY A 62 -8.88 9.60 10.87
CA GLY A 62 -9.09 9.66 9.42
C GLY A 62 -8.37 10.83 8.75
N ALA A 63 -8.35 12.00 9.36
CA ALA A 63 -7.80 13.22 8.74
C ALA A 63 -6.27 13.39 8.93
N VAL A 64 -5.68 12.78 9.95
CA VAL A 64 -4.27 13.01 10.33
C VAL A 64 -3.46 11.73 10.32
N ILE A 65 -3.97 10.65 10.90
CA ILE A 65 -3.21 9.40 11.06
C ILE A 65 -3.13 8.67 9.73
N VAL A 66 -4.28 8.35 9.11
CA VAL A 66 -4.33 7.60 7.85
C VAL A 66 -3.51 8.26 6.74
N PRO A 67 -3.64 9.57 6.44
CA PRO A 67 -2.87 10.18 5.36
C PRO A 67 -1.36 10.14 5.61
N ASN A 68 -0.94 10.24 6.87
CA ASN A 68 0.47 10.14 7.22
C ASN A 68 1.01 8.73 7.01
N LEU A 69 0.26 7.71 7.42
CA LEU A 69 0.61 6.31 7.20
C LEU A 69 0.59 5.94 5.71
N MET A 70 -0.40 6.42 4.95
CA MET A 70 -0.50 6.18 3.50
C MET A 70 0.65 6.82 2.72
N PHE A 71 1.14 7.98 3.17
CA PHE A 71 2.35 8.59 2.60
C PHE A 71 3.56 7.67 2.75
N VAL A 72 3.77 7.10 3.94
CA VAL A 72 4.87 6.16 4.19
C VAL A 72 4.67 4.87 3.38
N ALA A 73 3.45 4.32 3.38
CA ALA A 73 3.11 3.10 2.66
C ALA A 73 3.44 3.14 1.18
N ARG A 74 3.24 4.31 0.55
CA ARG A 74 3.54 4.54 -0.87
C ARG A 74 5.03 4.37 -1.19
N HIS A 75 5.90 4.63 -0.21
CA HIS A 75 7.35 4.68 -0.40
C HIS A 75 8.07 3.51 0.29
N ALA A 76 7.51 2.96 1.35
CA ALA A 76 8.00 1.81 2.08
C ALA A 76 6.81 0.88 2.40
N TRP A 77 6.67 -0.20 1.64
CA TRP A 77 5.58 -1.16 1.83
C TRP A 77 5.62 -1.76 3.25
N PRO A 78 4.47 -1.87 3.95
CA PRO A 78 4.44 -2.36 5.31
C PRO A 78 4.62 -3.89 5.37
N THR A 79 5.17 -4.37 6.48
CA THR A 79 5.08 -5.78 6.88
C THR A 79 3.72 -6.04 7.55
N THR A 80 3.32 -7.30 7.66
CA THR A 80 2.08 -7.68 8.38
C THR A 80 2.10 -7.22 9.84
N GLU A 81 3.26 -7.26 10.49
CA GLU A 81 3.48 -6.77 11.85
C GLU A 81 3.18 -5.27 11.94
N ASN A 82 3.77 -4.46 11.04
CA ASN A 82 3.51 -3.02 10.98
C ASN A 82 2.01 -2.73 10.85
N VAL A 83 1.29 -3.47 9.99
CA VAL A 83 -0.16 -3.27 9.78
C VAL A 83 -0.95 -3.56 11.06
N ASN A 84 -0.62 -4.64 11.76
CA ASN A 84 -1.30 -5.01 13.01
C ASN A 84 -1.04 -3.98 14.11
N ASP A 85 0.20 -3.52 14.25
CA ASP A 85 0.58 -2.50 15.22
C ASP A 85 -0.13 -1.18 14.95
N MET A 86 -0.17 -0.72 13.71
CA MET A 86 -0.87 0.50 13.33
C MET A 86 -2.37 0.43 13.59
N ALA A 87 -3.00 -0.71 13.26
CA ALA A 87 -4.41 -0.93 13.54
C ALA A 87 -4.69 -0.88 15.05
N ALA A 88 -3.83 -1.50 15.87
CA ALA A 88 -3.93 -1.44 17.32
C ALA A 88 -3.75 0.00 17.85
N MET A 89 -2.76 0.74 17.36
CA MET A 89 -2.50 2.13 17.76
C MET A 89 -3.66 3.07 17.42
N ILE A 90 -4.29 2.90 16.25
CA ILE A 90 -5.47 3.70 15.87
C ILE A 90 -6.65 3.38 16.78
N LYS A 91 -6.89 2.10 17.04
CA LYS A 91 -7.96 1.67 17.94
C LYS A 91 -7.75 2.26 19.34
N ASN A 92 -6.54 2.13 19.89
CA ASN A 92 -6.19 2.70 21.20
C ASN A 92 -6.33 4.23 21.21
N TYR A 93 -5.95 4.91 20.13
CA TYR A 93 -6.12 6.35 20.06
C TYR A 93 -7.59 6.77 20.05
N VAL A 94 -8.44 6.11 19.27
CA VAL A 94 -9.86 6.45 19.19
C VAL A 94 -10.58 6.19 20.52
N TRP A 95 -10.30 5.06 21.17
CA TRP A 95 -10.98 4.68 22.42
C TRP A 95 -10.39 5.33 23.67
N HIS A 96 -9.06 5.51 23.73
CA HIS A 96 -8.34 5.91 24.96
C HIS A 96 -7.57 7.22 24.81
N GLY A 97 -7.48 7.78 23.61
CA GLY A 97 -6.72 9.02 23.36
C GLY A 97 -5.21 8.83 23.37
N GLN A 98 -4.73 7.59 23.39
CA GLN A 98 -3.31 7.25 23.38
C GLN A 98 -2.93 6.49 22.11
N PHE A 99 -1.92 6.99 21.39
CA PHE A 99 -1.44 6.37 20.16
C PHE A 99 -0.26 5.43 20.47
N THR A 100 -0.58 4.29 21.07
CA THR A 100 0.38 3.25 21.53
C THR A 100 -0.13 1.87 21.16
N SER A 101 0.77 0.90 20.97
CA SER A 101 0.38 -0.50 20.71
C SER A 101 -0.11 -1.22 21.97
N GLU A 102 0.40 -0.83 23.14
CA GLU A 102 -0.07 -1.34 24.43
C GLU A 102 -1.53 -0.99 24.69
N VAL A 103 -2.32 -1.99 25.09
CA VAL A 103 -3.75 -1.84 25.41
C VAL A 103 -3.87 -1.02 26.69
N THR A 104 -4.21 0.25 26.51
CA THR A 104 -4.28 1.25 27.58
C THR A 104 -5.73 1.58 27.91
N GLY A 105 -6.40 0.75 28.72
CA GLY A 105 -7.69 1.11 29.33
C GLY A 105 -8.79 0.06 29.25
N HIS A 106 -10.04 0.52 29.41
CA HIS A 106 -11.23 -0.32 29.43
C HIS A 106 -11.61 -0.83 28.03
N ARG A 107 -12.28 -1.98 27.94
CA ARG A 107 -12.71 -2.56 26.66
C ARG A 107 -13.53 -1.55 25.84
N ALA A 108 -13.26 -1.47 24.53
CA ALA A 108 -14.12 -0.76 23.59
C ALA A 108 -15.58 -1.24 23.73
N TRP A 109 -16.51 -0.29 23.84
CA TRP A 109 -17.92 -0.62 24.11
C TRP A 109 -18.72 -0.94 22.83
N LEU A 110 -18.17 -0.61 21.66
CA LEU A 110 -18.75 -0.92 20.35
C LEU A 110 -17.93 -2.00 19.65
N ASP A 111 -18.62 -2.87 18.89
CA ASP A 111 -17.96 -3.85 18.02
C ASP A 111 -17.10 -3.14 16.95
N ALA A 112 -15.98 -3.76 16.56
CA ALA A 112 -15.03 -3.15 15.64
C ALA A 112 -15.61 -2.93 14.24
N ASP A 113 -16.39 -3.90 13.74
CA ASP A 113 -16.99 -3.83 12.41
C ASP A 113 -18.08 -2.76 12.39
N LEU A 114 -18.89 -2.70 13.45
CA LEU A 114 -19.91 -1.66 13.63
C LEU A 114 -19.29 -0.27 13.79
N ALA A 115 -18.16 -0.15 14.49
CA ALA A 115 -17.45 1.12 14.67
C ALA A 115 -16.80 1.63 13.37
N ALA A 116 -16.38 0.73 12.49
CA ALA A 116 -15.81 1.06 11.18
C ALA A 116 -16.85 1.55 10.17
N LEU A 117 -18.14 1.21 10.36
CA LEU A 117 -19.20 1.63 9.45
C LEU A 117 -19.30 3.16 9.33
N PRO A 118 -19.79 3.67 8.18
CA PRO A 118 -20.08 5.08 7.99
C PRO A 118 -21.02 5.63 9.08
N ARG A 119 -20.85 6.92 9.40
CA ARG A 119 -21.72 7.62 10.36
C ARG A 119 -23.19 7.63 9.93
N SER A 120 -23.45 7.68 8.63
CA SER A 120 -24.80 7.63 8.06
C SER A 120 -25.54 6.33 8.36
N THR A 121 -24.82 5.25 8.67
CA THR A 121 -25.39 3.93 8.99
C THR A 121 -25.23 3.59 10.48
N GLY A 122 -24.97 4.58 11.34
CA GLY A 122 -24.86 4.40 12.79
C GLY A 122 -23.48 3.96 13.30
N GLY A 123 -22.45 3.96 12.44
CA GLY A 123 -21.06 3.70 12.86
C GLY A 123 -20.30 4.97 13.29
N LEU A 124 -19.03 4.81 13.65
CA LEU A 124 -18.13 5.91 14.04
C LEU A 124 -17.16 6.31 12.92
N ALA A 125 -17.22 5.61 11.78
CA ALA A 125 -16.27 5.68 10.68
C ALA A 125 -14.81 5.64 11.17
N ILE A 126 -14.51 4.71 12.09
CA ILE A 126 -13.13 4.46 12.51
C ILE A 126 -12.35 3.94 11.29
N PRO A 127 -11.21 4.54 10.93
CA PRO A 127 -10.48 4.09 9.76
C PRO A 127 -9.91 2.69 9.92
N ASP A 128 -10.06 1.87 8.88
CA ASP A 128 -9.40 0.57 8.76
C ASP A 128 -8.16 0.70 7.87
N VAL A 129 -6.98 0.77 8.51
CA VAL A 129 -5.69 0.88 7.79
C VAL A 129 -5.46 -0.28 6.83
N ARG A 130 -5.96 -1.48 7.14
CA ARG A 130 -5.77 -2.62 6.25
C ARG A 130 -6.56 -2.42 4.95
N ALA A 131 -7.81 -1.97 5.05
CA ALA A 131 -8.62 -1.64 3.88
C ALA A 131 -7.98 -0.52 3.04
N GLU A 132 -7.48 0.54 3.69
CA GLU A 132 -6.78 1.65 3.03
C GLU A 132 -5.50 1.18 2.30
N LEU A 133 -4.70 0.32 2.94
CA LEU A 133 -3.51 -0.27 2.33
C LEU A 133 -3.85 -1.16 1.14
N TYR A 134 -4.93 -1.93 1.21
CA TYR A 134 -5.39 -2.72 0.06
C TYR A 134 -5.83 -1.82 -1.10
N ALA A 135 -6.56 -0.74 -0.81
CA ALA A 135 -6.97 0.24 -1.82
C ALA A 135 -5.75 0.93 -2.46
N LEU A 136 -4.76 1.32 -1.65
CA LEU A 136 -3.48 1.86 -2.13
C LEU A 136 -2.76 0.85 -3.04
N ALA A 137 -2.68 -0.41 -2.62
CA ALA A 137 -2.03 -1.46 -3.38
C ALA A 137 -2.71 -1.71 -4.72
N ALA A 138 -4.05 -1.81 -4.72
CA ALA A 138 -4.84 -1.98 -5.93
C ALA A 138 -4.64 -0.80 -6.89
N THR A 139 -4.60 0.43 -6.38
CA THR A 139 -4.36 1.64 -7.18
C THR A 139 -2.97 1.65 -7.79
N ALA A 140 -1.94 1.29 -7.01
CA ALA A 140 -0.56 1.22 -7.48
C ALA A 140 -0.38 0.16 -8.57
N VAL A 141 -0.94 -1.03 -8.37
CA VAL A 141 -0.88 -2.13 -9.34
C VAL A 141 -1.64 -1.77 -10.61
N SER A 142 -2.83 -1.18 -10.50
CA SER A 142 -3.62 -0.72 -11.67
C SER A 142 -2.85 0.31 -12.49
N LYS A 143 -2.25 1.29 -11.80
CA LYS A 143 -1.41 2.31 -12.41
C LYS A 143 -0.23 1.71 -13.17
N TRP A 144 0.44 0.71 -12.58
CA TRP A 144 1.55 0.02 -13.22
C TRP A 144 1.11 -0.84 -14.39
N ALA A 145 -0.07 -1.45 -14.33
CA ALA A 145 -0.60 -2.24 -15.44
C ALA A 145 -0.96 -1.34 -16.64
N GLU A 146 -1.59 -0.20 -16.39
CA GLU A 146 -2.05 0.73 -17.42
C GLU A 146 -0.90 1.54 -18.05
N MET A 147 -0.02 2.11 -17.23
CA MET A 147 1.04 3.02 -17.68
C MET A 147 2.44 2.40 -17.68
N GLY A 148 2.57 1.14 -17.23
CA GLY A 148 3.85 0.48 -17.18
C GLY A 148 4.38 0.17 -18.57
N THR A 149 5.62 0.57 -18.83
CA THR A 149 6.33 0.10 -20.03
C THR A 149 6.61 -1.39 -19.91
N ARG A 150 6.78 -2.08 -21.04
CA ARG A 150 7.18 -3.49 -21.08
C ARG A 150 8.39 -3.80 -20.19
N HIS A 151 9.37 -2.91 -20.15
CA HIS A 151 10.56 -3.05 -19.29
C HIS A 151 10.20 -2.98 -17.79
N MET A 152 9.29 -2.09 -17.40
CA MET A 152 8.81 -2.01 -16.01
C MET A 152 8.05 -3.27 -15.60
N HIS A 153 7.27 -3.87 -16.50
CA HIS A 153 6.59 -5.14 -16.24
C HIS A 153 7.59 -6.30 -16.09
N ILE A 154 8.64 -6.36 -16.91
CA ILE A 154 9.71 -7.36 -16.79
C ILE A 154 10.48 -7.20 -15.48
N VAL A 155 10.86 -5.96 -15.14
CA VAL A 155 11.53 -5.66 -13.87
C VAL A 155 10.62 -6.02 -12.69
N GLY A 156 9.33 -5.72 -12.77
CA GLY A 156 8.34 -6.14 -11.78
C GLY A 156 8.26 -7.67 -11.63
N ASP A 157 8.22 -8.40 -12.74
CA ASP A 157 8.22 -9.87 -12.74
C ASP A 157 9.50 -10.44 -12.12
N ILE A 158 10.64 -9.79 -12.32
CA ILE A 158 11.93 -10.15 -11.71
C ILE A 158 11.93 -9.86 -10.20
N LEU A 159 11.53 -8.65 -9.80
CA LEU A 159 11.58 -8.18 -8.41
C LEU A 159 10.56 -8.88 -7.51
N PHE A 160 9.40 -9.24 -8.05
CA PHE A 160 8.33 -9.93 -7.32
C PHE A 160 8.27 -11.43 -7.65
N HIS A 161 9.36 -12.04 -8.10
CA HIS A 161 9.38 -13.48 -8.30
C HIS A 161 9.44 -14.23 -6.96
N HIS A 162 8.40 -15.01 -6.67
CA HIS A 162 8.31 -15.85 -5.46
C HIS A 162 9.05 -17.19 -5.66
N THR A 163 10.36 -17.18 -5.85
CA THR A 163 11.15 -18.41 -5.61
C THR A 163 12.22 -18.15 -4.56
N ALA A 164 12.22 -19.02 -3.54
CA ALA A 164 13.16 -18.99 -2.42
C ALA A 164 14.63 -19.26 -2.84
N THR A 165 14.90 -19.43 -4.13
CA THR A 165 16.21 -19.81 -4.68
C THR A 165 17.10 -18.62 -5.04
N GLY A 166 16.66 -17.38 -4.81
CA GLY A 166 17.48 -16.18 -5.00
C GLY A 166 17.89 -15.91 -6.45
N THR A 167 17.29 -16.59 -7.41
CA THR A 167 17.58 -16.48 -8.84
C THR A 167 16.35 -15.93 -9.55
N ALA A 168 16.48 -14.77 -10.18
CA ALA A 168 15.45 -14.21 -11.03
C ALA A 168 15.11 -15.20 -12.17
N PRO A 169 13.83 -15.39 -12.51
CA PRO A 169 13.42 -16.32 -13.55
C PRO A 169 13.93 -15.80 -14.90
N LYS A 170 14.45 -16.69 -15.75
CA LYS A 170 14.76 -16.32 -17.13
C LYS A 170 13.44 -16.08 -17.86
N VAL A 171 13.10 -14.82 -18.09
CA VAL A 171 11.94 -14.43 -18.90
C VAL A 171 12.36 -14.45 -20.36
N TYR A 172 11.92 -15.46 -21.09
CA TYR A 172 12.14 -15.53 -22.54
C TYR A 172 11.04 -14.77 -23.25
N ILE A 173 11.45 -13.81 -24.08
CA ILE A 173 10.56 -13.05 -24.95
C ILE A 173 10.58 -13.74 -26.31
N THR A 174 9.45 -14.31 -26.72
CA THR A 174 9.24 -14.74 -28.10
C THR A 174 8.54 -13.58 -28.84
N PRO A 175 9.20 -12.94 -29.82
CA PRO A 175 8.52 -12.00 -30.71
C PRO A 175 7.31 -12.68 -31.38
N GLU A 176 6.22 -11.95 -31.60
CA GLU A 176 4.97 -12.42 -32.26
C GLU A 176 4.08 -13.39 -31.45
N TYR A 177 4.44 -13.76 -30.23
CA TYR A 177 3.54 -14.55 -29.38
C TYR A 177 2.42 -13.69 -28.80
N LYS A 178 1.19 -13.85 -29.30
CA LYS A 178 -0.02 -13.32 -28.64
C LYS A 178 -0.32 -14.19 -27.42
N PRO A 179 -0.23 -13.68 -26.19
CA PRO A 179 -0.55 -14.46 -25.00
C PRO A 179 -2.03 -14.87 -25.02
N VAL A 180 -2.28 -16.16 -24.77
CA VAL A 180 -3.64 -16.71 -24.64
C VAL A 180 -4.33 -15.99 -23.46
N ALA A 181 -5.56 -15.52 -23.69
CA ALA A 181 -6.36 -14.88 -22.65
C ALA A 181 -6.50 -15.85 -21.46
N PRO A 182 -6.23 -15.40 -20.22
CA PRO A 182 -6.33 -16.27 -19.05
C PRO A 182 -7.77 -16.72 -18.85
N GLU A 183 -8.01 -18.04 -18.79
CA GLU A 183 -9.30 -18.60 -18.39
C GLU A 183 -9.57 -18.27 -16.91
N GLY A 184 -10.37 -17.24 -16.68
CA GLY A 184 -10.94 -16.89 -15.38
C GLY A 184 -9.98 -16.26 -14.35
N VAL A 185 -10.59 -15.67 -13.31
CA VAL A 185 -9.88 -15.01 -12.21
C VAL A 185 -9.36 -16.05 -11.22
N HIS A 186 -8.07 -16.39 -11.32
CA HIS A 186 -7.40 -17.26 -10.35
C HIS A 186 -6.38 -16.47 -9.54
N ARG A 187 -6.43 -16.58 -8.21
CA ARG A 187 -5.40 -16.02 -7.32
C ARG A 187 -4.05 -16.63 -7.70
N LYS A 188 -3.09 -15.79 -8.08
CA LYS A 188 -1.72 -16.19 -8.43
C LYS A 188 -0.80 -16.05 -7.21
N LEU A 189 0.40 -16.62 -7.30
CA LEU A 189 1.39 -16.63 -6.22
C LEU A 189 1.78 -15.24 -5.69
N THR A 190 1.66 -14.19 -6.51
CA THR A 190 1.94 -12.81 -6.07
C THR A 190 0.76 -11.88 -6.35
N LEU A 191 0.65 -10.83 -5.54
CA LEU A 191 -0.32 -9.75 -5.74
C LEU A 191 -0.17 -9.11 -7.13
N TRP A 192 1.07 -8.97 -7.60
CA TRP A 192 1.38 -8.51 -8.95
C TRP A 192 0.83 -9.44 -10.04
N ALA A 193 1.12 -10.75 -9.97
CA ALA A 193 0.64 -11.71 -10.96
C ALA A 193 -0.90 -11.82 -10.94
N THR A 194 -1.51 -11.70 -9.77
CA THR A 194 -2.97 -11.70 -9.61
C THR A 194 -3.58 -10.44 -10.23
N GLY A 195 -3.04 -9.26 -9.91
CA GLY A 195 -3.51 -7.98 -10.46
C GLY A 195 -3.34 -7.88 -11.97
N ARG A 196 -2.20 -8.34 -12.51
CA ARG A 196 -1.98 -8.41 -13.96
C ARG A 196 -3.01 -9.30 -14.65
N SER A 197 -3.33 -10.46 -14.07
CA SER A 197 -4.33 -11.38 -14.63
C SER A 197 -5.73 -10.77 -14.65
N LEU A 198 -6.10 -10.09 -13.56
CA LEU A 198 -7.39 -9.39 -13.44
C LEU A 198 -7.55 -8.29 -14.49
N ILE A 199 -6.51 -7.48 -14.67
CA ILE A 199 -6.53 -6.36 -15.62
C ILE A 199 -6.51 -6.86 -17.06
N ALA A 200 -5.72 -7.90 -17.35
CA ALA A 200 -5.71 -8.54 -18.66
C ALA A 200 -7.09 -9.12 -19.02
N GLN A 201 -7.82 -9.68 -18.04
CA GLN A 201 -9.17 -10.20 -18.24
C GLN A 201 -10.24 -9.09 -18.33
N ALA A 202 -10.09 -8.00 -17.60
CA ALA A 202 -10.99 -6.85 -17.71
C ALA A 202 -10.80 -6.06 -19.02
N GLY A 203 -9.61 -6.14 -19.62
CA GLY A 203 -9.26 -5.49 -20.88
C GLY A 203 -9.44 -6.35 -22.13
N THR A 204 -9.90 -7.60 -22.01
CA THR A 204 -10.30 -8.40 -23.18
C THR A 204 -11.63 -7.87 -23.72
N PRO A 205 -11.72 -7.53 -25.03
CA PRO A 205 -12.98 -7.12 -25.64
C PRO A 205 -14.02 -8.24 -25.49
N GLU A 206 -15.28 -7.86 -25.29
CA GLU A 206 -16.37 -8.84 -25.32
C GLU A 206 -16.38 -9.51 -26.70
N PRO A 207 -16.66 -10.83 -26.78
CA PRO A 207 -16.61 -11.58 -28.04
C PRO A 207 -17.54 -11.02 -29.13
N ASP A 208 -18.48 -10.14 -28.78
CA ASP A 208 -19.44 -9.53 -29.68
C ASP A 208 -18.97 -8.17 -30.26
N GLU A 209 -17.84 -7.60 -29.80
CA GLU A 209 -17.29 -6.33 -30.33
C GLU A 209 -16.37 -6.50 -31.55
N GLU A 210 -15.81 -7.69 -31.79
CA GLU A 210 -14.95 -7.95 -32.96
C GLU A 210 -15.75 -8.11 -34.28
N ASP A 211 -17.04 -8.42 -34.22
CA ASP A 211 -17.89 -8.62 -35.41
C ASP A 211 -18.49 -7.31 -35.95
N GLY A 212 -18.51 -6.23 -35.15
CA GLY A 212 -19.01 -4.91 -35.54
C GLY A 212 -18.03 -4.05 -36.36
N LEU A 213 -16.75 -4.44 -36.44
CA LEU A 213 -15.70 -3.70 -37.13
C LEU A 213 -15.28 -4.30 -38.48
N LYS A 214 -15.92 -5.38 -38.90
CA LYS A 214 -15.85 -5.88 -40.27
C LYS A 214 -17.14 -5.51 -40.98
N MET A 215 -17.02 -4.63 -41.98
CA MET A 215 -18.02 -4.26 -43.01
C MET A 215 -18.50 -2.81 -42.93
N VAL A 216 -17.68 -1.85 -43.39
CA VAL A 216 -18.12 -0.81 -44.34
C VAL A 216 -16.96 -0.46 -45.29
N GLY A 217 -17.02 -1.04 -46.50
CA GLY A 217 -16.72 -0.41 -47.80
C GLY A 217 -15.31 0.08 -48.14
N LEU A 218 -14.68 -0.59 -49.11
CA LEU A 218 -14.17 0.01 -50.35
C LEU A 218 -13.99 -1.10 -51.40
N ASP A 219 -15.08 -1.37 -52.13
CA ASP A 219 -15.18 -1.38 -53.61
C ASP A 219 -16.62 -1.69 -54.03
#